data_AF-A0A453FG82-F1
#
_entry.id   AF-A0A453FG82-F1
#
_cell.length_a   1.000
_cell.length_b   1.000
_cell.length_c   1.000
_cell.angle_alpha   90.00
_cell.angle_beta   90.00
_cell.angle_gamma   90.00
#
_symmetry.space_group_name_H-M   'P 1'
#
loop_
_entity.id
_entity.type
_entity.pdbx_description
1 polymer ?
#
loop_
_entity_poly.entity_id
_entity_poly.type
_entity_poly.pdbx_seq_one_letter_code
_entity_poly.pdbx_strand_id
1 'polypeptide(L)'
;SGKYRSTARCSPLLLWSQGFRKVDPDVWEFAHESFLRGQAKLLPLIVRKKKRAGAGAAGRELCEEEEEVRGTIQAVQRLRDERRGMEEELQAMDRRLRAAENRPGQMMAFLGKLADDPGVVLRAMVAKKEELAAAGAGGKYSSPDKRRRIGADAGRGADAADQAAQSRAVPFPLSNLGQVFY
;
A
#
# COMPACT_ATOMS: atom_id res chain seq x y z
N SER A 1 -32.74 -21.77 34.94
CA SER A 1 -32.47 -21.32 33.56
C SER A 1 -32.31 -22.56 32.68
N GLY A 2 -33.22 -22.80 31.74
CA GLY A 2 -33.23 -24.02 30.92
C GLY A 2 -32.50 -23.79 29.60
N LYS A 3 -31.30 -24.35 29.46
CA LYS A 3 -30.50 -24.30 28.23
C LYS A 3 -31.11 -25.24 27.18
N TYR A 4 -31.44 -24.73 26.00
CA TYR A 4 -31.86 -25.53 24.85
C TYR A 4 -30.75 -25.52 23.79
N ARG A 5 -30.10 -26.66 23.56
CA ARG A 5 -29.31 -26.89 22.35
C ARG A 5 -30.27 -27.26 21.23
N SER A 6 -30.56 -26.31 20.34
CA SER A 6 -31.31 -26.58 19.12
C SER A 6 -30.41 -27.33 18.14
N THR A 7 -30.66 -28.62 17.93
CA THR A 7 -30.03 -29.44 16.88
C THR A 7 -30.73 -29.31 15.52
N ALA A 8 -31.74 -28.47 15.40
CA ALA A 8 -32.36 -28.17 14.12
C ALA A 8 -31.67 -26.95 13.51
N ARG A 9 -31.28 -27.07 12.23
CA ARG A 9 -30.79 -26.00 11.34
C ARG A 9 -31.73 -24.79 11.40
N CYS A 10 -31.52 -23.93 12.38
CA CYS A 10 -32.30 -22.72 12.59
C CYS A 10 -31.46 -21.58 12.04
N SER A 11 -31.88 -21.01 10.90
CA SER A 11 -31.16 -19.91 10.27
C SER A 11 -30.99 -18.76 11.27
N PRO A 12 -29.74 -18.30 11.55
CA PRO A 12 -29.48 -17.23 12.54
C PRO A 12 -30.31 -15.97 12.32
N LEU A 13 -30.60 -15.68 11.04
CA LEU A 13 -31.46 -14.57 10.61
C LEU A 13 -32.88 -14.63 11.18
N LEU A 14 -33.44 -15.83 11.39
CA LEU A 14 -34.80 -15.99 11.92
C LEU A 14 -34.83 -15.69 13.43
N LEU A 15 -33.84 -16.15 14.19
CA LEU A 15 -33.74 -15.87 15.62
C LEU A 15 -33.57 -14.38 15.91
N TRP A 16 -32.71 -13.70 15.13
CA TRP A 16 -32.52 -12.26 15.25
C TRP A 16 -33.83 -11.48 15.09
N SER A 17 -34.61 -11.81 14.05
CA SER A 17 -35.89 -11.15 13.77
C SER A 17 -36.99 -11.41 14.81
N GLN A 18 -36.82 -12.44 15.62
CA GLN A 18 -37.71 -12.80 16.73
C GLN A 18 -37.19 -12.32 18.09
N GLY A 19 -36.14 -11.50 18.12
CA GLY A 19 -35.64 -10.85 19.34
C GLY A 19 -34.70 -11.72 20.18
N PHE A 20 -34.20 -12.83 19.65
CA PHE A 20 -33.24 -13.66 20.37
C PHE A 20 -31.85 -13.01 20.39
N ARG A 21 -31.20 -13.01 21.56
CA ARG A 21 -29.85 -12.47 21.74
C ARG A 21 -28.83 -13.61 21.79
N LYS A 22 -27.64 -13.37 21.23
CA LYS A 22 -26.51 -14.31 21.29
C LYS A 22 -25.94 -14.30 22.71
N VAL A 23 -25.84 -15.47 23.33
CA VAL A 23 -25.38 -15.60 24.74
C VAL A 23 -23.87 -15.83 24.79
N ASP A 24 -23.38 -16.76 23.96
CA ASP A 24 -21.97 -17.13 23.90
C ASP A 24 -21.41 -16.88 22.49
N PRO A 25 -20.20 -16.29 22.35
CA PRO A 25 -19.61 -16.00 21.05
C PRO A 25 -19.24 -17.27 20.26
N ASP A 26 -18.81 -18.33 20.96
CA ASP A 26 -18.24 -19.55 20.37
C ASP A 26 -19.24 -20.70 20.23
N VAL A 27 -20.42 -20.58 20.82
CA VAL A 27 -21.48 -21.61 20.79
C VAL A 27 -22.72 -21.00 20.16
N TRP A 28 -23.47 -21.80 19.40
CA TRP A 28 -24.74 -21.38 18.80
C TRP A 28 -25.87 -21.40 19.86
N GLU A 29 -25.67 -20.65 20.94
CA GLU A 29 -26.61 -20.51 22.05
C GLU A 29 -27.25 -19.12 22.02
N PHE A 30 -28.58 -19.12 22.07
CA PHE A 30 -29.40 -17.91 22.00
C PHE A 30 -30.42 -17.91 23.13
N ALA A 31 -30.71 -16.73 23.68
CA ALA A 31 -31.68 -16.55 24.75
C ALA A 31 -32.80 -15.57 24.34
N HIS A 32 -34.00 -15.84 24.86
CA HIS A 32 -35.16 -14.96 24.76
C HIS A 32 -35.96 -15.05 26.06
N GLU A 33 -36.43 -13.91 26.57
CA GLU A 33 -37.09 -13.78 27.89
C GLU A 33 -38.37 -14.62 27.98
N SER A 34 -39.12 -14.68 26.87
CA SER A 34 -40.33 -15.48 26.74
C SER A 34 -40.10 -16.92 26.27
N PHE A 35 -38.85 -17.39 26.21
CA PHE A 35 -38.50 -18.75 25.76
C PHE A 35 -37.90 -19.59 26.90
N LEU A 36 -38.78 -20.03 27.81
CA LEU A 36 -38.40 -20.86 28.97
C LEU A 36 -38.88 -22.31 28.82
N ARG A 37 -38.01 -23.27 29.12
CA ARG A 37 -38.33 -24.71 29.06
C ARG A 37 -39.55 -25.04 29.91
N GLY A 38 -40.55 -25.69 29.31
CA GLY A 38 -41.79 -26.08 29.99
C GLY A 38 -42.85 -24.99 30.11
N GLN A 39 -42.62 -23.78 29.58
CA GLN A 39 -43.58 -22.68 29.64
C GLN A 39 -44.11 -22.31 28.25
N ALA A 40 -44.92 -23.19 27.66
CA ALA A 40 -45.51 -22.99 26.33
C ALA A 40 -46.39 -21.73 26.24
N LYS A 41 -46.97 -21.28 27.37
CA LYS A 41 -47.76 -20.05 27.48
C LYS A 41 -47.00 -18.76 27.13
N LEU A 42 -45.67 -18.78 27.13
CA LEU A 42 -44.84 -17.63 26.78
C LEU A 42 -44.46 -17.58 25.30
N LEU A 43 -44.62 -18.69 24.56
CA LEU A 43 -44.31 -18.76 23.13
C LEU A 43 -45.11 -17.76 22.27
N PRO A 44 -46.39 -17.45 22.55
CA PRO A 44 -47.14 -16.44 21.79
C PRO A 44 -46.56 -15.02 21.91
N LEU A 45 -45.75 -14.75 22.94
CA LEU A 45 -45.08 -13.45 23.11
C LEU A 45 -43.87 -13.30 22.18
N ILE A 46 -43.36 -14.40 21.64
CA ILE A 46 -42.24 -14.42 20.68
C ILE A 46 -42.81 -14.15 19.29
N VAL A 47 -43.08 -12.88 18.99
CA VAL A 47 -43.62 -12.47 17.69
C VAL A 47 -42.49 -12.01 16.79
N ARG A 48 -42.48 -12.47 15.54
CA ARG A 48 -41.58 -11.94 14.51
C ARG A 48 -41.85 -10.44 14.36
N LYS A 49 -40.82 -9.61 14.56
CA LYS A 49 -40.93 -8.16 14.34
C LYS A 49 -41.35 -7.93 12.88
N LYS A 50 -42.63 -7.65 12.64
CA LYS A 50 -43.14 -7.33 11.31
C LYS A 50 -42.42 -6.06 10.87
N LYS A 51 -41.69 -6.10 9.73
CA LYS A 51 -41.16 -4.88 9.12
C LYS A 51 -42.36 -3.94 8.93
N ARG A 52 -42.38 -2.84 9.68
CA ARG A 52 -43.42 -1.82 9.57
C ARG A 52 -43.22 -1.09 8.24
N ALA A 53 -43.86 -1.58 7.19
CA ALA A 53 -44.20 -0.72 6.07
C ALA A 53 -45.36 0.18 6.55
N GLY A 54 -45.04 1.35 7.09
CA GLY A 54 -46.06 2.28 7.59
C GLY A 54 -45.53 3.21 8.68
N ALA A 55 -45.25 4.44 8.23
CA ALA A 55 -45.11 5.71 8.96
C ALA A 55 -45.31 5.69 10.48
N GLY A 56 -44.30 6.18 11.22
CA GLY A 56 -44.48 6.64 12.61
C GLY A 56 -43.28 6.47 13.53
N ALA A 57 -42.36 5.53 13.24
CA ALA A 57 -41.15 5.30 14.05
C ALA A 57 -39.85 5.25 13.21
N ALA A 58 -39.96 5.39 11.89
CA ALA A 58 -38.85 5.24 10.94
C ALA A 58 -37.87 6.43 10.92
N GLY A 59 -38.22 7.58 11.50
CA GLY A 59 -37.37 8.77 11.46
C GLY A 59 -36.16 8.75 12.39
N ARG A 60 -36.10 7.85 13.39
CA ARG A 60 -34.94 7.72 14.28
C ARG A 60 -33.95 6.66 13.80
N GLU A 61 -34.44 5.48 13.42
CA GLU A 61 -33.59 4.36 12.96
C GLU A 61 -32.92 4.66 11.59
N LEU A 62 -33.60 5.37 10.68
CA LEU A 62 -33.00 5.76 9.39
C LEU A 62 -31.91 6.82 9.53
N CYS A 63 -32.06 7.77 10.46
CA CYS A 63 -31.03 8.79 10.70
C CYS A 63 -29.76 8.18 11.31
N GLU A 64 -29.90 7.23 12.23
CA GLU A 64 -28.76 6.51 12.83
C GLU A 64 -28.02 5.67 11.77
N GLU A 65 -28.75 4.97 10.89
CA GLU A 65 -28.17 4.18 9.80
C GLU A 65 -27.49 5.08 8.74
N GLU A 66 -28.08 6.24 8.42
CA GLU A 66 -27.49 7.20 7.48
C GLU A 66 -26.21 7.86 8.03
N GLU A 67 -26.16 8.13 9.34
CA GLU A 67 -24.96 8.63 10.01
C GLU A 67 -23.85 7.58 10.06
N GLU A 68 -24.19 6.31 10.33
CA GLU A 68 -23.25 5.19 10.29
C GLU A 68 -22.70 4.95 8.87
N VAL A 69 -23.56 5.01 7.85
CA VAL A 69 -23.13 4.92 6.45
C VAL A 69 -22.21 6.10 6.08
N ARG A 70 -22.51 7.31 6.54
CA ARG A 70 -21.63 8.47 6.34
C ARG A 70 -20.29 8.31 7.04
N GLY A 71 -20.28 7.76 8.25
CA GLY A 71 -19.07 7.47 9.02
C GLY A 71 -18.19 6.42 8.33
N THR A 72 -18.79 5.34 7.84
CA THR A 72 -18.07 4.28 7.11
C THR A 72 -17.50 4.79 5.78
N ILE A 73 -18.24 5.64 5.04
CA ILE A 73 -17.73 6.27 3.82
C ILE A 73 -16.49 7.13 4.12
N GLN A 74 -16.53 7.96 5.17
CA GLN A 74 -15.37 8.76 5.57
C GLN A 74 -14.18 7.90 6.01
N ALA A 75 -14.42 6.84 6.77
CA ALA A 75 -13.36 5.92 7.19
C ALA A 75 -12.69 5.24 5.98
N VAL A 76 -13.49 4.79 5.00
CA VAL A 76 -12.97 4.21 3.74
C VAL A 76 -12.18 5.23 2.94
N GLN A 77 -12.60 6.50 2.89
CA GLN A 77 -11.85 7.56 2.23
C GLN A 77 -10.48 7.78 2.90
N ARG A 78 -10.45 7.94 4.23
CA ARG A 78 -9.20 8.08 4.99
C ARG A 78 -8.23 6.92 4.75
N LEU A 79 -8.73 5.69 4.79
CA LEU A 79 -7.91 4.50 4.51
C LEU A 79 -7.36 4.48 3.08
N ARG A 80 -8.13 4.97 2.10
CA ARG A 80 -7.65 5.09 0.71
C ARG A 80 -6.56 6.14 0.58
N ASP A 81 -6.66 7.24 1.33
CA ASP A 81 -5.64 8.28 1.34
C ASP A 81 -4.35 7.79 2.01
N GLU A 82 -4.44 7.09 3.13
CA GLU A 82 -3.30 6.41 3.76
C GLU A 82 -2.64 5.40 2.81
N ARG A 83 -3.44 4.58 2.13
CA ARG A 83 -2.94 3.61 1.14
C ARG A 83 -2.21 4.33 -0.01
N ARG A 84 -2.72 5.47 -0.45
CA ARG A 84 -2.09 6.28 -1.52
C ARG A 84 -0.74 6.82 -1.07
N GLY A 85 -0.64 7.34 0.15
CA GLY A 85 0.64 7.82 0.69
C GLY A 85 1.70 6.72 0.77
N MET A 86 1.31 5.52 1.21
CA MET A 86 2.21 4.36 1.22
C MET A 86 2.65 3.96 -0.19
N GLU A 87 1.74 4.00 -1.16
CA GLU A 87 2.04 3.68 -2.56
C GLU A 87 3.03 4.69 -3.17
N GLU A 88 2.92 5.97 -2.83
CA GLU A 88 3.88 7.01 -3.23
C GLU A 88 5.27 6.77 -2.63
N GLU A 89 5.34 6.36 -1.35
CA GLU A 89 6.60 5.99 -0.71
C GLU A 89 7.26 4.79 -1.41
N LEU A 90 6.48 3.74 -1.71
CA LEU A 90 6.97 2.58 -2.46
C LEU A 90 7.48 2.96 -3.85
N GLN A 91 6.80 3.87 -4.56
CA GLN A 91 7.27 4.38 -5.84
C GLN A 91 8.58 5.16 -5.71
N ALA A 92 8.74 5.95 -4.64
CA ALA A 92 10.00 6.64 -4.37
C ALA A 92 11.14 5.66 -4.09
N MET A 93 10.86 4.57 -3.35
CA MET A 93 11.80 3.50 -3.12
C MET A 93 12.19 2.78 -4.41
N ASP A 94 11.23 2.43 -5.28
CA ASP A 94 11.50 1.75 -6.56
C ASP A 94 12.41 2.60 -7.47
N ARG A 95 12.15 3.91 -7.57
CA ARG A 95 13.01 4.82 -8.34
C ARG A 95 14.46 4.83 -7.83
N ARG A 96 14.64 4.86 -6.50
CA ARG A 96 15.95 4.83 -5.87
C ARG A 96 16.65 3.48 -6.07
N LEU A 97 15.92 2.39 -5.95
CA LEU A 97 16.43 1.04 -6.16
C LEU A 97 16.93 0.88 -7.61
N ARG A 98 16.10 1.25 -8.60
CA ARG A 98 16.50 1.26 -10.01
C ARG A 98 17.73 2.13 -10.26
N ALA A 99 17.81 3.30 -9.66
CA ALA A 99 18.98 4.16 -9.80
C ALA A 99 20.26 3.48 -9.26
N ALA A 100 20.16 2.74 -8.16
CA ALA A 100 21.28 1.97 -7.60
C ALA A 100 21.63 0.74 -8.45
N GLU A 101 20.63 0.07 -9.01
CA GLU A 101 20.79 -1.19 -9.76
C GLU A 101 21.16 -0.99 -11.24
N ASN A 102 20.89 0.19 -11.82
CA ASN A 102 21.13 0.47 -13.24
C ASN A 102 22.58 0.22 -13.67
N ARG A 103 23.57 0.73 -12.91
CA ARG A 103 24.99 0.62 -13.29
C ARG A 103 25.53 -0.81 -13.13
N PRO A 104 25.32 -1.51 -12.00
CA PRO A 104 25.63 -2.94 -11.89
C PRO A 104 24.91 -3.79 -12.93
N GLY A 105 23.63 -3.52 -13.20
CA GLY A 105 22.85 -4.26 -14.20
C GLY A 105 23.40 -4.12 -15.62
N GLN A 106 23.78 -2.90 -16.03
CA GLN A 106 24.45 -2.69 -17.34
C GLN A 106 25.80 -3.39 -17.42
N MET A 107 26.58 -3.37 -16.33
CA MET A 107 27.87 -4.04 -16.27
C MET A 107 27.70 -5.56 -16.38
N MET A 108 26.76 -6.14 -15.64
CA MET A 108 26.44 -7.58 -15.75
C MET A 108 25.97 -7.95 -17.16
N ALA A 109 25.13 -7.13 -17.79
CA ALA A 109 24.71 -7.34 -19.17
C ALA A 109 25.88 -7.28 -20.17
N PHE A 110 26.85 -6.38 -19.93
CA PHE A 110 28.08 -6.30 -20.74
C PHE A 110 28.98 -7.52 -20.53
N LEU A 111 29.18 -7.94 -19.28
CA LEU A 111 29.97 -9.12 -18.94
C LEU A 111 29.37 -10.39 -19.54
N GLY A 112 28.03 -10.52 -19.56
CA GLY A 112 27.36 -11.62 -20.27
C GLY A 112 27.72 -11.66 -21.75
N LYS A 113 27.59 -10.52 -22.46
CA LYS A 113 27.95 -10.43 -23.88
C LYS A 113 29.42 -10.74 -24.16
N LEU A 114 30.30 -10.35 -23.25
CA LEU A 114 31.73 -10.64 -23.33
C LEU A 114 32.05 -12.12 -23.11
N ALA A 115 31.32 -12.77 -22.20
CA ALA A 115 31.46 -14.19 -21.96
C ALA A 115 30.97 -15.02 -23.15
N ASP A 116 29.90 -14.57 -23.82
CA ASP A 116 29.35 -15.21 -25.02
C ASP A 116 30.25 -15.05 -26.25
N ASP A 117 30.82 -13.85 -26.45
CA ASP A 117 31.76 -13.57 -27.55
C ASP A 117 32.87 -12.60 -27.11
N PRO A 118 34.06 -13.11 -26.75
CA PRO A 118 35.17 -12.28 -26.30
C PRO A 118 35.74 -11.39 -27.43
N GLY A 119 35.46 -11.71 -28.70
CA GLY A 119 35.94 -10.93 -29.85
C GLY A 119 35.14 -9.66 -30.12
N VAL A 120 33.98 -9.49 -29.50
CA VAL A 120 33.07 -8.37 -29.76
C VAL A 120 33.69 -7.01 -29.41
N VAL A 121 34.47 -6.93 -28.32
CA VAL A 121 35.10 -5.67 -27.88
C VAL A 121 36.24 -5.26 -28.80
N LEU A 122 37.07 -6.22 -29.23
CA LEU A 122 38.16 -5.94 -30.18
C LEU A 122 37.61 -5.39 -31.50
N ARG A 123 36.54 -6.00 -32.04
CA ARG A 123 35.88 -5.50 -33.26
C ARG A 123 35.26 -4.13 -33.06
N ALA A 124 34.59 -3.88 -31.93
CA ALA A 124 34.01 -2.56 -31.61
C ALA A 124 35.08 -1.47 -31.45
N MET A 125 36.22 -1.79 -30.81
CA MET A 125 37.33 -0.85 -30.64
C MET A 125 38.00 -0.49 -31.96
N VAL A 126 38.19 -1.46 -32.87
CA VAL A 126 38.74 -1.21 -34.20
C VAL A 126 37.78 -0.35 -35.02
N ALA A 127 36.48 -0.69 -35.04
CA ALA A 127 35.47 0.11 -35.73
C ALA A 127 35.39 1.56 -35.19
N LYS A 128 35.46 1.76 -33.87
CA LYS A 128 35.48 3.10 -33.27
C LYS A 128 36.76 3.88 -33.59
N LYS A 129 37.90 3.21 -33.67
CA LYS A 129 39.17 3.83 -34.08
C LYS A 129 39.13 4.30 -35.53
N GLU A 130 38.50 3.51 -36.41
CA GLU A 130 38.28 3.87 -37.82
C GLU A 130 37.30 5.04 -37.97
N GLU A 131 36.21 5.08 -37.18
CA GLU A 131 35.25 6.19 -37.15
C GLU A 131 35.90 7.51 -36.69
N LEU A 132 36.73 7.46 -35.64
CA LEU A 132 37.48 8.62 -35.14
C LEU A 132 38.58 9.06 -36.12
N ALA A 133 39.24 8.12 -36.80
CA ALA A 133 40.21 8.43 -37.85
C ALA A 133 39.53 9.10 -39.07
N ALA A 134 38.32 8.67 -39.42
CA ALA A 134 37.52 9.29 -40.47
C ALA A 134 37.03 10.70 -40.07
N ALA A 135 36.66 10.90 -38.79
CA ALA A 135 36.26 12.21 -38.28
C ALA A 135 37.45 13.19 -38.05
N GLY A 136 38.66 12.66 -37.85
CA GLY A 136 39.87 13.44 -37.58
C GLY A 136 40.55 14.07 -38.80
N ALA A 137 40.12 13.75 -40.02
CA ALA A 137 40.73 14.27 -41.25
C ALA A 137 40.36 15.74 -41.58
N GLY A 138 39.55 16.42 -40.74
CA GLY A 138 39.02 17.77 -41.03
C GLY A 138 39.29 18.89 -40.01
N GLY A 139 39.99 18.64 -38.90
CA GLY A 139 40.09 19.62 -37.79
C GLY A 139 41.50 20.07 -37.46
N LYS A 140 41.90 21.27 -37.91
CA LYS A 140 43.12 21.95 -37.45
C LYS A 140 42.99 22.30 -35.96
N TYR A 141 44.04 21.98 -35.19
CA TYR A 141 44.37 22.40 -33.82
C TYR A 141 43.40 23.41 -33.15
N SER A 142 42.72 22.98 -32.08
CA SER A 142 42.25 23.88 -31.02
C SER A 142 42.66 23.32 -29.66
N SER A 143 43.48 24.10 -28.95
CA SER A 143 44.10 23.80 -27.66
C SER A 143 43.06 23.62 -26.54
N PRO A 144 43.20 22.62 -25.63
CA PRO A 144 42.22 22.39 -24.57
C PRO A 144 42.63 23.13 -23.28
N ASP A 145 42.54 24.46 -23.26
CA ASP A 145 42.64 25.20 -21.99
C ASP A 145 41.60 26.31 -21.90
N LYS A 146 40.34 25.92 -21.66
CA LYS A 146 39.28 26.79 -21.12
C LYS A 146 38.35 25.97 -20.22
N ARG A 147 38.86 25.55 -19.07
CA ARG A 147 38.04 25.01 -17.98
C ARG A 147 37.21 26.17 -17.42
N ARG A 148 35.94 26.29 -17.83
CA ARG A 148 34.98 27.29 -17.30
C ARG A 148 34.86 27.07 -15.79
N ARG A 149 35.45 27.96 -14.99
CA ARG A 149 35.06 28.14 -13.58
C ARG A 149 33.66 28.74 -13.61
N ILE A 150 32.66 27.98 -13.17
CA ILE A 150 31.35 28.54 -12.86
C ILE A 150 31.52 29.32 -11.56
N GLY A 151 31.54 30.64 -11.69
CA GLY A 151 31.61 31.58 -10.59
C GLY A 151 30.32 31.54 -9.79
N ALA A 152 30.49 31.59 -8.47
CA ALA A 152 29.47 32.01 -7.53
C ALA A 152 29.14 33.49 -7.79
N ASP A 153 27.84 33.82 -7.76
CA ASP A 153 27.38 35.12 -7.28
C ASP A 153 26.02 34.94 -6.60
N ALA A 154 25.90 35.66 -5.49
CA ALA A 154 24.85 35.63 -4.51
C ALA A 154 23.78 36.70 -4.81
N GLY A 155 22.56 36.50 -4.33
CA GLY A 155 21.57 37.58 -4.29
C GLY A 155 20.14 37.17 -3.97
N ARG A 156 19.83 37.11 -2.66
CA ARG A 156 18.63 37.59 -1.93
C ARG A 156 17.30 37.74 -2.71
N GLY A 157 16.13 37.30 -2.24
CA GLY A 157 15.69 36.82 -0.94
C GLY A 157 14.15 36.69 -0.89
N ALA A 158 13.63 36.55 0.34
CA ALA A 158 12.24 36.63 0.79
C ALA A 158 11.37 35.34 0.74
N ASP A 159 11.26 34.75 1.94
CA ASP A 159 10.03 34.35 2.65
C ASP A 159 9.08 33.30 2.06
N ALA A 160 9.12 32.10 2.64
CA ALA A 160 7.91 31.37 3.04
C ALA A 160 8.27 30.28 4.04
N ALA A 161 7.53 30.25 5.15
CA ALA A 161 7.58 29.22 6.18
C ALA A 161 7.35 27.81 5.61
N ASP A 162 8.08 26.81 6.09
CA ASP A 162 7.46 25.52 6.36
C ASP A 162 8.23 24.70 7.40
N GLN A 163 7.46 24.14 8.33
CA GLN A 163 7.93 23.24 9.37
C GLN A 163 8.10 21.85 8.74
N ALA A 164 9.30 21.51 8.30
CA ALA A 164 9.60 20.16 7.83
C ALA A 164 10.22 19.33 8.96
N ALA A 165 9.40 18.41 9.45
CA ALA A 165 9.76 17.33 10.34
C ALA A 165 11.05 16.61 9.90
N GLN A 166 11.81 16.19 10.90
CA GLN A 166 12.95 15.29 10.80
C GLN A 166 12.56 14.03 10.02
N SER A 167 12.77 14.01 8.70
CA SER A 167 12.81 12.77 7.95
C SER A 167 14.13 12.09 8.29
N ARG A 168 14.03 11.09 9.15
CA ARG A 168 15.11 10.21 9.58
C ARG A 168 15.58 9.44 8.35
N ALA A 169 16.50 10.01 7.59
CA ALA A 169 17.17 9.33 6.48
C ALA A 169 17.89 8.10 7.06
N VAL A 170 17.33 6.91 6.84
CA VAL A 170 18.02 5.66 7.16
C VAL A 170 19.04 5.45 6.03
N PRO A 171 20.35 5.57 6.31
CA PRO A 171 21.35 5.22 5.33
C PRO A 171 21.26 3.71 5.17
N PHE A 172 20.90 3.23 3.98
CA PHE A 172 20.97 1.80 3.70
C PHE A 172 22.42 1.35 3.88
N PRO A 173 22.70 0.40 4.81
CA PRO A 173 24.02 -0.16 4.95
C PRO A 173 24.17 -1.16 3.81
N LEU A 174 24.80 -0.73 2.70
CA LEU A 174 25.53 -1.72 1.91
C LEU A 174 26.62 -2.24 2.83
N SER A 175 26.29 -3.42 3.35
CA SER A 175 27.05 -4.15 4.34
C SER A 175 28.45 -4.37 3.80
N ASN A 176 29.43 -3.93 4.59
CA ASN A 176 30.74 -4.56 4.61
C ASN A 176 30.52 -6.05 4.93
N LEU A 177 30.40 -6.88 3.90
CA LEU A 177 30.37 -8.33 4.08
C LEU A 177 31.21 -8.96 2.97
N GLY A 178 32.37 -9.48 3.37
CA GLY A 178 33.13 -10.39 2.50
C GLY A 178 34.63 -10.15 2.42
N GLN A 179 35.30 -9.63 3.45
CA GLN A 179 36.73 -9.92 3.64
C GLN A 179 36.90 -10.68 4.95
N VAL A 180 36.53 -11.95 4.90
CA VAL A 180 36.98 -12.96 5.86
C VAL A 180 37.91 -13.89 5.10
N PHE A 181 39.16 -13.84 5.53
CA PHE A 181 40.26 -14.78 5.35
C PHE A 181 39.84 -16.17 4.87
N TYR A 182 40.49 -16.65 3.79
CA TYR A 182 41.38 -17.81 3.76
C TYR A 182 42.42 -17.61 2.66
#